data_AF-A0A969N669-F1
#
_entry.id   AF-A0A969N669-F1
#
_cell.length_a   1.000
_cell.length_b   1.000
_cell.length_c   1.000
_cell.angle_alpha   90.00
_cell.angle_beta   90.00
_cell.angle_gamma   90.00
#
_symmetry.space_group_name_H-M   'P 1'
#
loop_
_entity.id
_entity.type
_entity.pdbx_description
1 polymer ?
#
loop_
_entity_poly.entity_id
_entity_poly.type
_entity_poly.pdbx_seq_one_letter_code
_entity_poly.pdbx_strand_id
1 'polypeptide(L)' 'MPTLDQVLDIALQLPLEQQTMLIEIIRHRQIEARRAEIAAHAQQAITAFHQGQLTPQSAETAITELRQFLSDETEA' A
#
# COMPACT_ATOMS: atom_id res chain seq x y z
N MET A 1 16.90 -15.84 -3.09
CA MET A 1 15.99 -14.94 -3.83
C MET A 1 16.63 -14.70 -5.20
N PRO A 2 15.92 -14.92 -6.31
CA PRO A 2 16.42 -14.50 -7.62
C PRO A 2 16.56 -12.97 -7.67
N THR A 3 17.49 -12.46 -8.47
CA THR A 3 17.61 -11.01 -8.70
C THR A 3 16.47 -10.52 -9.60
N LEU A 4 16.18 -9.21 -9.59
CA LEU A 4 15.17 -8.63 -10.48
C LEU A 4 15.48 -8.94 -11.95
N ASP A 5 16.74 -8.83 -12.35
CA ASP A 5 17.19 -9.14 -13.72
C ASP A 5 16.91 -10.60 -14.09
N GLN A 6 17.19 -11.55 -13.19
CA GLN A 6 16.89 -12.97 -13.42
C GLN A 6 15.38 -13.23 -13.58
N VAL A 7 14.54 -12.54 -12.79
CA VAL A 7 13.08 -12.66 -12.92
C VAL A 7 12.59 -12.06 -14.23
N LEU A 8 13.18 -10.95 -14.67
CA LEU A 8 12.85 -10.30 -15.93
C LEU A 8 13.23 -11.18 -17.12
N ASP A 9 14.43 -11.76 -17.11
CA ASP A 9 14.89 -12.68 -18.15
C ASP A 9 13.94 -13.88 -18.30
N ILE A 10 13.48 -14.44 -17.19
CA ILE A 10 12.50 -15.54 -17.19
C ILE A 10 11.13 -15.07 -17.72
N ALA A 11 10.67 -13.89 -17.31
CA ALA A 11 9.40 -13.34 -17.77
C ALA A 11 9.42 -13.07 -19.29
N LEU A 12 10.54 -12.60 -19.84
CA LEU A 12 10.71 -12.32 -21.26
C LEU A 12 10.76 -13.58 -22.14
N GLN A 13 11.02 -14.76 -21.56
CA GLN A 13 10.93 -16.05 -22.27
C GLN A 13 9.48 -16.50 -22.52
N LEU A 14 8.49 -15.89 -21.85
CA LEU A 14 7.07 -16.20 -22.08
C LEU A 14 6.60 -15.61 -23.43
N PRO A 15 5.59 -16.22 -24.09
CA PRO A 15 4.91 -15.58 -25.21
C PRO A 15 4.34 -14.21 -24.83
N LEU A 16 4.26 -13.27 -25.79
CA LEU A 16 3.81 -11.89 -25.55
C LEU A 16 2.46 -11.79 -24.83
N GLU A 17 1.52 -12.67 -25.17
CA GLU A 17 0.22 -12.77 -24.50
C GLU A 17 0.38 -13.14 -23.02
N GLN A 18 1.24 -14.11 -22.70
CA GLN A 18 1.53 -14.53 -21.33
C GLN A 18 2.30 -13.48 -20.54
N GLN A 19 3.17 -12.71 -21.19
CA GLN A 19 3.82 -11.55 -20.55
C GLN A 19 2.78 -10.51 -20.13
N THR A 20 1.83 -10.19 -21.01
CA THR A 20 0.73 -9.27 -20.71
C THR A 20 -0.10 -9.77 -19.53
N MET A 21 -0.49 -11.06 -19.54
CA MET A 21 -1.22 -11.67 -18.43
C MET A 21 -0.42 -11.63 -17.12
N LEU A 22 0.88 -11.91 -17.16
CA LEU A 22 1.75 -11.86 -15.98
C LEU A 22 1.76 -10.46 -15.35
N ILE A 23 1.86 -9.41 -16.17
CA ILE A 23 1.80 -8.01 -15.70
C ILE A 23 0.48 -7.75 -14.98
N GLU A 24 -0.65 -8.16 -15.55
CA GLU A 24 -1.98 -7.96 -14.94
C GLU A 24 -2.15 -8.73 -13.63
N ILE A 25 -1.64 -9.96 -13.56
CA ILE A 25 -1.67 -10.78 -12.34
C ILE A 25 -0.84 -10.13 -11.24
N ILE A 26 0.40 -9.70 -11.55
CA ILE A 26 1.27 -9.03 -10.58
C ILE A 26 0.60 -7.76 -10.06
N ARG A 27 0.04 -6.94 -10.96
CA ARG A 27 -0.67 -5.72 -10.58
C ARG A 27 -1.84 -6.01 -9.64
N HIS A 28 -2.66 -7.00 -9.96
CA HIS A 28 -3.77 -7.41 -9.07
C HIS A 28 -3.27 -7.84 -7.70
N ARG A 29 -2.23 -8.68 -7.65
CA ARG A 29 -1.66 -9.14 -6.38
C ARG A 29 -1.10 -8.00 -5.54
N GLN A 30 -0.47 -7.00 -6.15
CA GLN A 30 0.01 -5.81 -5.44
C GLN A 30 -1.16 -5.00 -4.85
N ILE A 31 -2.25 -4.84 -5.59
CA ILE A 31 -3.46 -4.18 -5.09
C ILE A 31 -4.04 -4.94 -3.89
N GLU A 32 -4.16 -6.26 -4.00
CA GLU A 32 -4.69 -7.10 -2.91
C GLU A 32 -3.78 -7.11 -1.68
N ALA A 33 -2.45 -7.13 -1.87
CA ALA A 33 -1.50 -7.00 -0.76
C ALA A 33 -1.67 -5.65 -0.04
N ARG A 34 -1.79 -4.55 -0.80
CA ARG A 34 -2.01 -3.22 -0.24
C ARG A 34 -3.35 -3.12 0.49
N ARG A 35 -4.41 -3.75 -0.02
CA ARG A 35 -5.71 -3.83 0.65
C ARG A 35 -5.62 -4.59 1.97
N ALA A 36 -4.90 -5.71 1.99
CA ALA A 36 -4.68 -6.49 3.22
C ALA A 36 -3.91 -5.69 4.27
N GLU A 37 -2.89 -4.93 3.87
CA GLU A 37 -2.14 -4.03 4.75
C GLU A 37 -3.05 -2.94 5.35
N ILE A 38 -3.85 -2.26 4.51
CA ILE A 38 -4.82 -1.25 4.96
C ILE A 38 -5.83 -1.85 5.95
N ALA A 39 -6.35 -3.05 5.66
CA ALA A 39 -7.29 -3.73 6.54
C ALA A 39 -6.65 -4.08 7.90
N ALA A 40 -5.41 -4.55 7.91
CA ALA A 40 -4.67 -4.83 9.14
C ALA A 40 -4.46 -3.55 9.96
N HIS A 41 -4.06 -2.45 9.32
CA HIS A 41 -3.87 -1.16 9.98
C HIS A 41 -5.19 -0.60 10.54
N ALA A 42 -6.29 -0.70 9.78
CA ALA A 42 -7.61 -0.29 10.24
C ALA A 42 -8.04 -1.10 11.47
N GLN A 43 -7.80 -2.42 11.47
CA GLN A 43 -8.11 -3.28 12.61
C GLN A 43 -7.31 -2.89 13.85
N GLN A 44 -6.01 -2.62 13.70
CA GLN A 44 -5.15 -2.15 14.78
C GLN A 44 -5.62 -0.81 15.34
N ALA A 45 -5.97 0.15 14.47
CA ALA A 45 -6.47 1.46 14.87
C ALA A 45 -7.78 1.37 15.65
N ILE A 46 -8.75 0.56 15.19
CA ILE A 46 -10.01 0.34 15.90
C ILE A 46 -9.78 -0.29 17.28
N THR A 47 -8.90 -1.29 17.36
CA THR A 47 -8.55 -1.92 18.64
C THR A 47 -7.91 -0.92 19.61
N ALA A 48 -6.96 -0.11 19.16
CA ALA A 48 -6.31 0.91 19.97
C ALA A 48 -7.30 1.99 20.45
N PHE A 49 -8.25 2.39 19.59
CA PHE A 49 -9.33 3.30 19.96
C PHE A 49 -10.22 2.72 21.06
N HIS A 50 -10.67 1.47 20.93
CA HIS A 50 -11.47 0.81 21.97
C HIS A 50 -10.70 0.58 23.28
N GLN A 51 -9.38 0.47 23.22
CA GLN A 51 -8.51 0.39 24.41
C GLN A 51 -8.23 1.76 25.05
N GLY A 52 -8.75 2.86 24.48
CA GLY A 52 -8.51 4.22 24.97
C GLY A 52 -7.11 4.76 24.68
N GLN A 53 -6.34 4.10 23.80
CA GLN A 53 -4.99 4.50 23.41
C GLN A 53 -5.01 5.60 22.33
N LEU A 54 -6.12 5.75 21.61
CA LEU A 54 -6.33 6.79 20.62
C LEU A 54 -7.43 7.74 21.08
N THR A 55 -7.16 9.04 20.97
CA THR A 55 -8.13 10.08 21.29
C THR A 55 -9.09 10.28 20.11
N PRO A 56 -10.41 10.38 20.36
CA PRO A 56 -11.36 10.73 19.31
C PRO A 56 -11.04 12.13 18.77
N GLN A 57 -11.00 12.25 17.45
CA GLN A 57 -10.86 13.53 16.76
C GLN A 57 -11.81 13.62 15.58
N SER A 58 -12.16 14.83 15.19
CA SER A 58 -12.98 15.04 14.00
C SER A 58 -12.20 14.68 12.74
N ALA A 59 -12.89 14.16 11.72
CA ALA A 59 -12.25 13.88 10.43
C ALA A 59 -11.65 15.15 9.81
N GLU A 60 -12.28 16.31 10.00
CA GLU A 60 -11.79 17.60 9.49
C GLU A 60 -10.46 18.01 10.11
N THR A 61 -10.33 17.86 11.44
CA THR A 61 -9.08 18.12 12.16
C THR A 61 -7.97 17.19 11.68
N ALA A 62 -8.25 15.88 11.62
CA ALA A 62 -7.29 14.87 11.17
C ALA A 62 -6.80 15.13 9.72
N ILE A 63 -7.71 15.52 8.83
CA ILE A 63 -7.39 15.84 7.43
C ILE A 63 -6.54 17.11 7.34
N THR A 64 -6.83 18.11 8.17
CA THR A 64 -6.08 19.37 8.19
C THR A 64 -4.64 19.15 8.66
N GLU A 65 -4.46 18.42 9.76
CA GLU A 65 -3.14 18.05 10.28
C GLU A 65 -2.34 17.23 9.26
N LEU A 66 -2.97 16.26 8.59
CA LEU A 66 -2.31 15.47 7.55
C LEU A 66 -1.84 16.33 6.37
N ARG A 67 -2.67 17.28 5.92
CA ARG A 67 -2.28 18.18 4.83
C ARG A 67 -1.10 19.06 5.22
N GLN A 68 -1.09 19.57 6.44
CA GLN A 68 0.01 20.39 6.96
C GLN A 68 1.31 19.59 7.06
N PHE A 69 1.25 18.36 7.58
CA PHE A 69 2.41 17.47 7.63
C PHE A 69 3.00 17.23 6.23
N LEU A 70 2.15 16.95 5.24
CA LEU A 70 2.58 16.71 3.86
C LEU A 70 3.16 17.95 3.18
N SER A 71 2.67 19.15 3.49
CA SER A 71 3.27 20.39 2.96
C SER A 71 4.66 20.64 3.56
N ASP A 72 4.82 20.42 4.87
CA ASP A 72 6.08 20.64 5.57
C ASP A 72 7.17 19.65 5.11
N GLU A 73 6.80 18.40 4.79
CA GLU A 73 7.71 17.39 4.24
C GLU A 73 8.13 17.69 2.79
N THR A 74 7.32 18.42 2.02
CA THR A 74 7.69 18.85 0.65
C THR A 74 8.54 20.12 0.60
N GLU A 75 8.62 20.89 1.69
CA GLU A 75 9.41 22.12 1.80
C GLU A 75 10.80 21.90 2.42
N ALA A 76 11.11 20.68 2.89
CA ALA A 76 12.38 20.27 3.50
C ALA A 76 13.30 19.50 2.54
#